data_AF-A0A3L7PA38-F1
#
_entry.id   AF-A0A3L7PA38-F1
#
_cell.length_a   1.000
_cell.length_b   1.000
_cell.length_c   1.000
_cell.angle_alpha   90.00
_cell.angle_beta   90.00
_cell.angle_gamma   90.00
#
_symmetry.space_group_name_H-M   'P 1'
#
loop_
_entity.id
_entity.type
_entity.pdbx_description
1 polymer ?
#
loop_
_entity_poly.entity_id
_entity_poly.type
_entity_poly.pdbx_seq_one_letter_code
_entity_poly.pdbx_strand_id
1 'polypeptide(L)'
;MGAVSDTKPEKPYHEFPLFAHQNGQWCKKIKGKQWFFGVWADSNAVLSKYLDEVHEIQAGRDPRKTGVVRLSSEELAVADMGGLFLERQQQRTDCRTVCDEESASFDLQSSTDSCT
;
A
#
# COMPACT_ATOMS: atom_id res chain seq x y z
N MET A 1 19.54 17.44 -36.60
CA MET A 1 18.79 16.16 -36.50
C MET A 1 19.79 15.03 -36.69
N GLY A 2 20.32 14.48 -35.59
CA GLY A 2 21.35 13.44 -35.62
C GLY A 2 20.72 12.06 -35.62
N ALA A 3 20.99 11.28 -36.67
CA ALA A 3 20.69 9.86 -36.70
C ALA A 3 21.61 9.15 -35.70
N VAL A 4 21.05 8.67 -34.58
CA VAL A 4 21.74 7.79 -33.66
C VAL A 4 21.50 6.36 -34.12
N SER A 5 22.58 5.64 -34.39
CA SER A 5 22.56 4.27 -34.89
C SER A 5 21.79 3.36 -33.94
N ASP A 6 20.97 2.51 -34.55
CA ASP A 6 20.14 1.41 -34.00
C ASP A 6 21.00 0.30 -33.35
N THR A 7 22.06 0.68 -32.63
CA THR A 7 23.02 -0.23 -32.03
C THR A 7 22.69 -0.35 -30.55
N LYS A 8 22.21 -1.54 -30.19
CA LYS A 8 21.96 -1.97 -28.81
C LYS A 8 23.18 -1.60 -27.93
N PRO A 9 23.03 -0.74 -26.92
CA PRO A 9 24.13 -0.36 -26.07
C PRO A 9 24.63 -1.59 -25.33
N GLU A 10 25.96 -1.70 -25.22
CA GLU A 10 26.58 -2.67 -24.33
C GLU A 10 26.17 -2.38 -22.89
N LYS A 11 26.16 -3.43 -22.08
CA LYS A 11 25.81 -3.30 -20.67
C LYS A 11 26.82 -2.38 -19.99
N PRO A 12 26.38 -1.46 -19.11
CA PRO A 12 27.28 -0.54 -18.42
C PRO A 12 28.30 -1.28 -17.52
N TYR A 13 27.95 -2.48 -17.03
CA TYR A 13 28.85 -3.36 -16.28
C TYR A 13 28.45 -4.83 -16.42
N HIS A 14 29.42 -5.74 -16.20
CA HIS A 14 29.26 -7.18 -16.41
C HIS A 14 28.17 -7.82 -15.52
N GLU A 15 28.02 -7.33 -14.29
CA GLU A 15 27.04 -7.83 -13.31
C GLU A 15 25.63 -7.25 -13.49
N PHE A 16 25.39 -6.45 -14.53
CA PHE A 16 24.09 -5.82 -14.69
C PHE A 16 23.00 -6.86 -14.95
N PRO A 17 21.98 -6.97 -14.07
CA PRO A 17 21.02 -8.06 -14.16
C PRO A 17 20.06 -7.89 -15.33
N LEU A 18 19.95 -6.69 -15.91
CA LEU A 18 19.00 -6.36 -16.97
C LEU A 18 19.63 -6.53 -18.37
N PHE A 19 18.78 -6.83 -19.34
CA PHE A 19 19.14 -6.93 -20.75
C PHE A 19 18.58 -5.74 -21.52
N ALA A 20 19.38 -5.14 -22.40
CA ALA A 20 18.90 -4.15 -23.34
C ALA A 20 17.94 -4.81 -24.34
N HIS A 21 16.81 -4.17 -24.64
CA HIS A 21 15.86 -4.60 -25.65
C HIS A 21 15.84 -3.59 -26.80
N GLN A 22 15.65 -4.04 -28.05
CA GLN A 22 15.78 -3.21 -29.26
C GLN A 22 14.92 -1.93 -29.26
N ASN A 23 13.83 -1.90 -28.49
CA ASN A 23 12.98 -0.74 -28.28
C ASN A 23 13.61 0.39 -27.42
N GLY A 24 14.90 0.34 -27.12
CA GLY A 24 15.57 1.37 -26.33
C GLY A 24 15.37 1.25 -24.82
N GLN A 25 14.90 0.10 -24.33
CA GLN A 25 14.55 -0.09 -22.91
C GLN A 25 15.34 -1.22 -22.26
N TRP A 26 15.51 -1.12 -20.95
CA TRP A 26 16.06 -2.18 -20.10
C TRP A 26 14.95 -3.13 -19.65
N CYS A 27 15.21 -4.43 -19.78
CA CYS A 27 14.25 -5.47 -19.43
C CYS A 27 14.86 -6.65 -18.67
N LYS A 28 14.02 -7.37 -17.91
CA LYS A 28 14.35 -8.65 -17.26
C LYS A 28 13.27 -9.68 -17.53
N LYS A 29 13.69 -10.92 -17.78
CA LYS A 29 12.79 -12.07 -17.79
C LYS A 29 12.66 -12.64 -16.38
N ILE A 30 11.44 -12.65 -15.83
CA ILE A 30 11.12 -13.17 -14.49
C ILE A 30 9.84 -14.00 -14.62
N LYS A 31 9.84 -15.25 -14.11
CA LYS A 31 8.69 -16.18 -14.17
C LYS A 31 8.06 -16.30 -15.57
N GLY A 32 8.90 -16.35 -16.61
CA GLY A 32 8.45 -16.48 -18.00
C GLY A 32 7.89 -15.20 -18.65
N LYS A 33 7.74 -14.10 -17.89
CA LYS A 33 7.29 -12.79 -18.41
C LYS A 33 8.45 -11.81 -18.53
N GLN A 34 8.34 -10.87 -19.46
CA GLN A 34 9.35 -9.84 -19.72
C GLN A 34 8.89 -8.51 -19.11
N TRP A 35 9.67 -7.99 -18.17
CA TRP A 35 9.41 -6.74 -17.45
C TRP A 35 10.33 -5.65 -17.98
N PHE A 36 9.78 -4.45 -18.18
CA PHE A 36 10.49 -3.27 -18.67
C PHE A 36 10.57 -2.26 -17.54
N PHE A 37 11.76 -1.74 -17.25
CA PHE A 37 12.01 -0.87 -16.10
C PHE A 37 12.33 0.59 -16.49
N GLY A 38 12.75 0.84 -17.74
CA GLY A 38 12.98 2.19 -18.25
C GLY A 38 13.87 2.25 -19.49
N VAL A 39 14.17 3.47 -19.94
CA VAL A 39 15.00 3.75 -21.12
C VAL A 39 16.49 3.51 -20.87
N TRP A 40 17.27 3.35 -21.94
CA TRP A 40 18.72 3.11 -21.84
C TRP A 40 19.53 4.23 -21.19
N ALA A 41 19.08 5.49 -21.33
CA ALA A 41 19.82 6.67 -20.89
C ALA A 41 20.10 6.71 -19.38
N ASP A 42 19.17 6.19 -18.56
CA ASP A 42 19.20 6.35 -17.10
C ASP A 42 19.36 5.00 -16.39
N SER A 43 20.49 4.32 -16.59
CA SER A 43 20.75 2.99 -16.01
C SER A 43 20.59 2.93 -14.48
N ASN A 44 20.96 3.99 -13.76
CA ASN A 44 20.84 4.05 -12.30
C ASN A 44 19.38 4.10 -11.83
N ALA A 45 18.54 4.92 -12.47
CA ALA A 45 17.13 5.02 -12.14
C ALA A 45 16.40 3.69 -12.42
N VAL A 46 16.79 3.02 -13.51
CA VAL A 46 16.29 1.71 -13.89
C VAL A 46 16.66 0.65 -12.86
N LEU A 47 17.89 0.67 -12.32
CA LEU A 47 18.33 -0.25 -11.29
C LEU A 47 17.52 -0.09 -10.00
N SER A 48 17.27 1.15 -9.57
CA SER A 48 16.43 1.42 -8.39
C SER A 48 15.03 0.82 -8.58
N LYS A 49 14.37 1.11 -9.71
CA LYS A 49 13.04 0.55 -10.02
C LYS A 49 13.03 -0.98 -10.05
N TYR A 50 14.09 -1.59 -10.58
CA TYR A 50 14.24 -3.03 -10.59
C TYR A 50 14.29 -3.60 -9.17
N LEU A 51 15.04 -2.99 -8.25
CA LEU A 51 15.13 -3.44 -6.86
C LEU A 51 13.80 -3.31 -6.13
N ASP A 52 13.05 -2.24 -6.37
CA ASP A 52 11.74 -2.06 -5.75
C ASP A 52 10.71 -3.08 -6.25
N GLU A 53 10.65 -3.29 -7.57
CA GLU A 53 9.64 -4.15 -8.19
C GLU A 53 9.98 -5.65 -8.15
N VAL A 54 11.27 -6.02 -8.08
CA VAL A 54 11.68 -7.43 -8.18
C VAL A 54 11.09 -8.27 -7.05
N HIS A 55 11.00 -7.74 -5.83
CA HIS A 55 10.43 -8.44 -4.68
C HIS A 55 8.94 -8.75 -4.90
N GLU A 56 8.17 -7.76 -5.37
CA GLU A 56 6.75 -7.92 -5.70
C GLU A 56 6.52 -8.92 -6.84
N ILE A 57 7.31 -8.82 -7.91
CA ILE A 57 7.23 -9.73 -9.06
C ILE A 57 7.62 -11.17 -8.65
N GLN A 58 8.63 -11.33 -7.79
CA GLN A 58 9.02 -12.62 -7.24
C GLN A 58 7.96 -13.18 -6.28
N ALA A 59 7.27 -12.34 -5.52
CA ALA A 59 6.09 -12.72 -4.75
C ALA A 59 4.88 -13.09 -5.64
N GLY A 60 4.93 -12.78 -6.94
CA GLY A 60 3.87 -13.09 -7.91
C GLY A 60 2.80 -12.00 -8.03
N ARG A 61 3.03 -10.82 -7.45
CA ARG A 61 2.20 -9.64 -7.66
C ARG A 61 2.62 -8.93 -8.95
N ASP A 62 1.67 -8.35 -9.65
CA ASP A 62 1.90 -7.65 -10.92
C ASP A 62 1.89 -6.13 -10.64
N PRO A 63 3.05 -5.44 -10.64
CA PRO A 63 3.12 -4.02 -10.32
C PRO A 63 2.30 -3.15 -11.29
N ARG A 64 2.06 -3.61 -12.52
CA ARG A 64 1.23 -2.89 -13.51
C ARG A 64 -0.26 -2.95 -13.19
N LYS A 65 -0.70 -3.97 -12.45
CA LYS A 65 -2.10 -4.13 -12.05
C LYS A 65 -2.44 -3.40 -10.77
N THR A 66 -1.45 -3.23 -9.88
CA THR A 66 -1.63 -2.51 -8.61
C THR A 66 -1.93 -1.03 -8.82
N GLY A 67 -1.38 -0.40 -9.87
CA GLY A 67 -1.53 1.04 -10.14
C GLY A 67 -2.87 1.50 -10.74
N VAL A 68 -3.81 0.60 -11.02
CA VAL A 68 -5.11 0.94 -11.64
C VAL A 68 -6.30 0.77 -10.70
N VAL A 69 -6.08 0.45 -9.41
CA VAL A 69 -7.17 0.60 -8.45
C VAL A 69 -7.23 2.07 -8.06
N ARG A 70 -7.89 2.87 -8.90
CA ARG A 70 -8.58 4.06 -8.40
C ARG A 70 -9.69 3.53 -7.51
N LEU A 71 -9.35 3.20 -6.25
CA LEU A 71 -10.39 3.10 -5.24
C LEU A 71 -11.00 4.49 -5.20
N SER A 72 -12.20 4.62 -5.75
CA SER A 72 -12.99 5.82 -5.51
C SER A 72 -13.12 5.95 -3.99
N SER A 73 -13.25 7.17 -3.48
CA SER A 73 -13.22 7.43 -2.03
C SER A 73 -14.28 6.63 -1.24
N GLU A 74 -15.20 5.96 -1.92
CA GLU A 74 -16.25 5.09 -1.39
C GLU A 74 -15.92 3.58 -1.38
N GLU A 75 -14.82 3.13 -1.98
CA GLU A 75 -14.39 1.73 -1.95
C GLU A 75 -13.50 1.45 -0.73
N LEU A 76 -14.13 1.14 0.40
CA LEU A 76 -13.46 0.71 1.63
C LEU A 76 -12.45 -0.42 1.36
N ALA A 77 -11.19 -0.22 1.76
CA ALA A 77 -10.22 -1.30 1.74
C ALA A 77 -10.59 -2.34 2.82
N VAL A 78 -10.16 -3.60 2.63
CA VAL A 78 -10.33 -4.65 3.65
C VAL A 78 -9.74 -4.24 5.01
N ALA A 79 -8.71 -3.39 5.00
CA ALA A 79 -8.14 -2.79 6.21
C ALA A 79 -9.13 -1.85 6.94
N ASP A 80 -9.91 -1.05 6.21
CA ASP A 80 -10.86 -0.10 6.78
C ASP A 80 -12.05 -0.82 7.43
N MET A 81 -12.45 -1.98 6.91
CA MET A 81 -13.46 -2.84 7.56
C MET A 81 -13.01 -3.32 8.94
N GLY A 82 -11.70 -3.56 9.13
CA GLY A 82 -11.14 -3.96 10.42
C GLY A 82 -11.32 -2.88 11.49
N GLY A 83 -11.10 -1.61 11.12
CA GLY A 83 -11.33 -0.46 12.00
C GLY A 83 -12.79 -0.33 12.42
N LEU A 84 -13.72 -0.38 11.46
CA LEU A 84 -15.16 -0.28 11.72
C LEU A 84 -15.69 -1.42 12.60
N PHE A 85 -15.14 -2.64 12.45
CA PHE A 85 -15.54 -3.78 13.27
C PHE A 85 -15.09 -3.63 14.73
N LEU A 86 -13.83 -3.23 14.95
CA LEU A 86 -13.30 -3.02 16.29
C LEU A 86 -14.06 -1.90 17.01
N GLU A 87 -14.35 -0.80 16.32
CA GLU A 87 -15.13 0.31 16.87
C GLU A 87 -16.56 -0.12 17.25
N ARG A 88 -17.19 -0.97 16.43
CA ARG A 88 -18.48 -1.59 16.76
C ARG A 88 -18.42 -2.52 17.97
N GLN A 89 -17.35 -3.29 18.15
CA GLN A 89 -17.19 -4.13 19.35
C GLN A 89 -16.92 -3.27 20.59
N GLN A 90 -16.14 -2.20 20.45
CA GLN A 90 -15.85 -1.25 21.53
C GLN A 90 -17.16 -0.61 22.05
N GLN A 91 -18.04 -0.15 21.16
CA GLN A 91 -19.36 0.37 21.53
C GLN A 91 -20.22 -0.62 22.32
N ARG A 92 -20.13 -1.93 22.04
CA ARG A 92 -20.87 -2.96 22.79
C ARG A 92 -20.31 -3.22 24.18
N THR A 93 -19.00 -3.02 24.35
CA THR A 93 -18.34 -3.14 25.65
C THR A 93 -18.59 -1.88 26.48
N ASP A 94 -18.45 -0.69 25.88
CA ASP A 94 -18.72 0.60 26.53
C ASP A 94 -20.19 0.77 26.91
N CYS A 95 -21.13 0.33 26.06
CA CYS A 95 -22.55 0.33 26.44
C CYS A 95 -22.86 -0.62 27.61
N ARG A 96 -22.00 -1.61 27.86
CA ARG A 96 -22.16 -2.54 28.98
C ARG A 96 -21.59 -1.97 30.28
N THR A 97 -20.58 -1.10 30.21
CA THR A 97 -20.01 -0.46 31.41
C THR A 97 -20.81 0.74 31.91
N VAL A 98 -21.54 1.45 31.04
CA VAL A 98 -22.39 2.59 31.47
C VAL A 98 -23.66 2.20 32.23
N CYS A 99 -24.12 0.96 32.15
CA CYS A 99 -25.31 0.51 32.89
C CYS A 99 -25.04 0.15 34.36
N ASP A 100 -23.78 -0.08 34.75
CA ASP A 100 -23.41 -0.44 36.12
C ASP A 100 -23.01 0.78 36.98
N GLU A 101 -22.70 1.94 36.38
CA GLU A 101 -22.19 3.11 37.14
C GLU A 101 -23.22 4.22 37.45
N GLU A 102 -24.35 4.30 36.74
CA GLU A 102 -25.39 5.32 37.07
C GLU A 102 -26.35 4.91 38.20
N SER A 103 -26.36 3.64 38.63
CA SER A 103 -27.20 3.21 39.77
C SER A 103 -26.52 3.37 41.14
N ALA A 104 -25.25 3.79 41.21
CA ALA A 104 -24.54 3.94 42.48
C ALA A 104 -24.47 5.38 43.02
N SER A 105 -24.94 6.40 42.28
CA SER A 105 -24.80 7.82 42.70
C SER A 105 -26.10 8.58 42.95
N PHE A 106 -27.28 7.99 42.70
CA PHE A 106 -28.55 8.71 42.86
C PHE A 106 -29.21 8.55 44.25
N ASP A 107 -28.73 7.62 45.09
CA ASP A 107 -29.33 7.31 46.41
C ASP A 107 -28.68 8.04 47.60
N LEU A 108 -28.10 9.24 47.40
CA LEU A 108 -27.49 10.01 48.50
C LEU A 108 -27.80 11.51 48.50
N GLN A 109 -29.03 11.89 48.12
CA GLN A 109 -29.58 13.21 48.43
C GLN A 109 -30.98 13.08 49.05
N SER A 110 -31.06 12.32 50.14
CA SER A 110 -32.08 12.53 51.16
C SER A 110 -31.62 13.64 52.11
N SER A 111 -32.55 14.55 52.43
CA SER A 111 -32.58 15.35 53.66
C SER A 111 -31.69 16.58 53.76
N THR A 112 -32.24 17.73 53.34
CA THR A 112 -32.39 19.02 54.07
C THR A 112 -33.06 19.97 53.08
N ASP A 113 -34.32 20.36 53.22
CA ASP A 113 -34.76 21.51 54.04
C ASP A 113 -36.21 21.26 54.50
N SER A 114 -36.47 20.94 55.77
CA SER A 114 -36.58 21.89 56.91
C SER A 114 -37.58 23.03 56.63
N CYS A 115 -38.86 22.73 56.85
CA CYS A 115 -39.91 23.69 57.15
C CYS A 115 -39.63 24.34 58.50
N THR A 116 -39.43 25.66 58.54
CA THR A 116 -39.71 26.54 59.70
C THR A 116 -39.98 27.94 59.19
#